data_AF-A0A2A5M3L2-F1
#
_entry.id   AF-A0A2A5M3L2-F1
#
_cell.length_a   1.000
_cell.length_b   1.000
_cell.length_c   1.000
_cell.angle_alpha   90.00
_cell.angle_beta   90.00
_cell.angle_gamma   90.00
#
_symmetry.space_group_name_H-M   'P 1'
#
loop_
_entity.id
_entity.type
_entity.pdbx_description
1 polymer ?
#
loop_
_entity_poly.entity_id
_entity_poly.type
_entity_poly.pdbx_seq_one_letter_code
_entity_poly.pdbx_strand_id
1 'polypeptide(L)'
;KSVKIFNLFIHSDFYQKFQNTQIQNTNTQLIEMIRFIVLNKGNDPHDSLVGIKHTLDNLPKMLNHGIFQEFLKERRAKVKNAIIVSTGPSLIKQLPLLKKYANKATIFCADSAYVILGKYGIKPDYVCMLERDDIVSKCFDNDFGDFNKDILFILASVVHKEVLDFLEKDQRTYMLVHRPLNFAASLKLNEYGYLGVGHSVSN
;
A
#
# COMPACT_ATOMS: atom_id res chain seq x y z
N LYS A 1 1.55 27.83 -3.52
CA LYS A 1 1.31 28.87 -2.47
C LYS A 1 2.39 28.75 -1.42
N SER A 2 3.06 29.84 -1.04
CA SER A 2 4.12 29.84 -0.02
C SER A 2 3.52 29.56 1.35
N VAL A 3 4.00 28.53 2.06
CA VAL A 3 3.56 28.18 3.42
C VAL A 3 4.51 28.83 4.43
N LYS A 4 4.65 30.15 4.38
CA LYS A 4 5.44 30.89 5.37
C LYS A 4 4.57 31.11 6.61
N ILE A 5 4.74 30.26 7.63
CA ILE A 5 3.97 30.32 8.89
C ILE A 5 4.69 31.08 10.02
N PHE A 6 5.95 31.48 9.81
CA PHE A 6 6.74 32.19 10.80
C PHE A 6 7.63 33.25 10.17
N ASN A 7 8.05 34.22 10.99
CA ASN A 7 9.10 35.17 10.69
C ASN A 7 10.24 34.94 11.70
N LEU A 8 11.47 34.85 11.21
CA LEU A 8 12.65 34.76 12.07
C LEU A 8 13.11 36.17 12.44
N PHE A 9 13.08 36.48 13.73
CA PHE A 9 13.56 37.76 14.28
C PHE A 9 14.89 37.53 14.99
N ILE A 10 15.90 38.31 14.64
CA ILE A 10 17.22 38.27 15.29
C ILE A 10 17.26 39.44 16.28
N HIS A 11 17.47 39.14 17.57
CA HIS A 11 17.34 40.12 18.65
C HIS A 11 18.60 40.96 18.91
N SER A 12 19.74 40.63 18.28
CA SER A 12 21.00 41.35 18.48
C SER A 12 21.92 41.22 17.27
N ASP A 13 22.56 42.34 16.91
CA ASP A 13 23.54 42.44 15.83
C ASP A 13 24.76 41.53 16.06
N PHE A 14 25.06 41.17 17.32
CA PHE A 14 26.12 40.23 17.66
C PHE A 14 25.90 38.88 16.96
N TYR A 15 24.70 38.31 17.07
CA TYR A 15 24.39 37.02 16.46
C TYR A 15 24.33 37.12 14.94
N GLN A 16 23.85 38.24 14.41
CA GLN A 16 23.85 38.47 12.96
C GLN A 16 25.26 38.57 12.39
N LYS A 17 26.22 39.11 13.14
CA LYS A 17 27.61 39.24 12.68
C LYS A 17 28.40 37.94 12.78
N PHE A 18 28.24 37.19 13.87
CA PHE A 18 29.09 36.03 14.17
C PHE A 18 28.45 34.67 13.86
N GLN A 19 27.12 34.61 13.71
CA GLN A 19 26.37 33.36 13.55
C GLN A 19 25.40 33.38 12.35
N ASN A 20 25.58 34.31 11.40
CA ASN A 20 24.67 34.47 10.25
C ASN A 20 24.45 33.15 9.50
N THR A 21 25.52 32.40 9.22
CA THR A 21 25.45 31.15 8.46
C THR A 21 24.61 30.10 9.18
N GLN A 22 24.80 29.92 10.50
CA GLN A 22 24.01 29.01 11.30
C GLN A 22 22.54 29.43 11.33
N ILE A 23 22.26 30.72 11.51
CA ILE A 23 20.91 31.29 11.49
C ILE A 23 20.21 31.00 10.16
N GLN A 24 20.88 31.23 9.02
CA GLN A 24 20.32 30.96 7.69
C GLN A 24 20.08 29.46 7.45
N ASN A 25 21.01 28.60 7.87
CA ASN A 25 20.86 27.15 7.75
C ASN A 25 19.67 26.64 8.56
N THR A 26 19.55 27.05 9.83
CA THR A 26 18.41 26.69 10.69
C THR A 26 17.11 27.21 10.11
N ASN A 27 17.06 28.46 9.62
CA ASN A 27 15.87 29.02 8.97
C ASN A 27 15.44 28.19 7.74
N THR A 28 16.41 27.78 6.93
CA THR A 28 16.16 26.95 5.74
C THR A 28 15.60 25.59 6.14
N GLN A 29 16.20 24.91 7.11
CA GLN A 29 15.72 23.63 7.63
C GLN A 29 14.30 23.74 8.20
N LEU A 30 14.00 24.82 8.94
CA LEU A 30 12.65 25.06 9.46
C LEU A 30 11.63 25.21 8.32
N ILE A 31 11.95 26.01 7.30
CA ILE A 31 11.08 26.19 6.12
C ILE A 31 10.86 24.85 5.40
N GLU A 32 11.90 24.04 5.23
CA GLU A 32 11.80 22.72 4.60
C GLU A 32 10.95 21.75 5.42
N MET A 33 11.14 21.68 6.74
CA MET A 33 10.33 20.85 7.64
C MET A 33 8.86 21.27 7.61
N ILE A 34 8.57 22.57 7.63
CA ILE A 34 7.20 23.08 7.53
C ILE A 34 6.57 22.68 6.20
N ARG A 35 7.28 22.86 5.09
CA ARG A 35 6.82 22.43 3.77
C ARG A 35 6.54 20.94 3.74
N PHE A 36 7.44 20.12 4.28
CA PHE A 36 7.29 18.68 4.36
C PHE A 36 6.04 18.29 5.17
N ILE A 37 5.84 18.86 6.35
CA ILE A 37 4.66 18.60 7.19
C ILE A 37 3.36 18.93 6.44
N VAL A 38 3.32 20.05 5.73
CA VAL A 38 2.13 20.50 4.99
C VAL A 38 1.87 19.60 3.79
N LEU A 39 2.89 19.25 3.02
CA LEU A 39 2.77 18.39 1.83
C LEU A 39 2.38 16.95 2.21
N ASN A 40 2.87 16.44 3.34
CA ASN A 40 2.54 15.09 3.81
C ASN A 40 1.07 14.89 4.19
N LYS A 41 0.33 15.96 4.49
CA LYS A 41 -1.11 15.85 4.79
C LYS A 41 -1.96 15.55 3.56
N GLY A 42 -1.37 15.62 2.36
CA GLY A 42 -2.10 15.56 1.10
C GLY A 42 -2.76 16.91 0.81
N ASN A 43 -2.80 17.27 -0.46
CA ASN A 43 -3.32 18.54 -0.93
C ASN A 43 -4.40 18.36 -2.01
N ASP A 44 -4.90 17.13 -2.19
CA ASP A 44 -5.89 16.78 -3.21
C ASP A 44 -7.21 16.32 -2.56
N PRO A 45 -8.21 17.22 -2.46
CA PRO A 45 -9.55 16.87 -2.00
C PRO A 45 -10.26 15.87 -2.91
N HIS A 46 -9.99 15.90 -4.22
CA HIS A 46 -10.61 14.99 -5.18
C HIS A 46 -10.14 13.55 -4.92
N ASP A 47 -8.84 13.35 -4.77
CA ASP A 47 -8.24 12.06 -4.40
C ASP A 47 -8.82 11.51 -3.09
N SER A 48 -9.04 12.38 -2.11
CA SER A 48 -9.66 12.01 -0.83
C SER A 48 -11.10 11.54 -1.01
N LEU A 49 -11.90 12.26 -1.80
CA LEU A 49 -13.29 11.90 -2.09
C LEU A 49 -13.39 10.58 -2.88
N VAL A 50 -12.48 10.35 -3.83
CA VAL A 50 -12.39 9.09 -4.57
C VAL A 50 -12.10 7.93 -3.61
N GLY A 51 -11.14 8.08 -2.69
CA GLY A 51 -10.84 7.06 -1.68
C GLY A 51 -12.02 6.75 -0.75
N ILE A 52 -12.77 7.78 -0.34
CA ILE A 52 -14.00 7.61 0.45
C ILE A 52 -15.06 6.85 -0.35
N LYS A 53 -15.29 7.27 -1.61
CA LYS A 53 -16.27 6.64 -2.50
C LYS A 53 -15.95 5.15 -2.71
N HIS A 54 -14.72 4.82 -3.10
CA HIS A 54 -14.33 3.42 -3.28
C HIS A 54 -14.49 2.60 -2.00
N THR A 55 -14.13 3.17 -0.85
CA THR A 55 -14.31 2.48 0.45
C THR A 55 -15.78 2.18 0.72
N LEU A 56 -16.68 3.13 0.46
CA LEU A 56 -18.12 2.95 0.62
C LEU A 56 -18.70 1.94 -0.37
N ASP A 57 -18.32 2.02 -1.64
CA ASP A 57 -18.77 1.09 -2.69
C ASP A 57 -18.32 -0.34 -2.39
N ASN A 58 -17.11 -0.52 -1.85
CA ASN A 58 -16.53 -1.81 -1.50
C ASN A 58 -16.97 -2.31 -0.12
N LEU A 59 -17.61 -1.49 0.70
CA LEU A 59 -17.95 -1.82 2.09
C LEU A 59 -18.85 -3.06 2.20
N PRO A 60 -19.94 -3.23 1.41
CA PRO A 60 -20.75 -4.45 1.49
C PRO A 60 -19.97 -5.70 1.14
N LYS A 61 -19.06 -5.61 0.16
CA LYS A 61 -18.18 -6.73 -0.22
C LYS A 61 -17.23 -7.05 0.92
N MET A 62 -16.60 -6.04 1.53
CA MET A 62 -15.72 -6.24 2.68
C MET A 62 -16.41 -6.99 3.82
N LEU A 63 -17.64 -6.58 4.17
CA LEU A 63 -18.40 -7.19 5.27
C LEU A 63 -18.76 -8.66 5.01
N ASN A 64 -18.94 -9.04 3.73
CA ASN A 64 -19.28 -10.40 3.32
C ASN A 64 -18.06 -11.31 3.08
N HIS A 65 -16.83 -10.81 3.27
CA HIS A 65 -15.59 -11.57 3.10
C HIS A 65 -14.86 -11.77 4.44
N GLY A 66 -13.79 -12.55 4.41
CA GLY A 66 -13.04 -12.93 5.61
C GLY A 66 -12.50 -11.75 6.40
N ILE A 67 -12.46 -11.90 7.72
CA ILE A 67 -12.02 -10.87 8.66
C ILE A 67 -10.49 -10.91 8.77
N PHE A 68 -9.83 -9.77 8.50
CA PHE A 68 -8.36 -9.71 8.48
C PHE A 68 -7.71 -10.09 9.80
N GLN A 69 -8.27 -9.66 10.94
CA GLN A 69 -7.72 -9.99 12.26
C GLN A 69 -7.83 -11.49 12.57
N GLU A 70 -8.87 -12.17 12.10
CA GLU A 70 -9.01 -13.63 12.23
C GLU A 70 -7.97 -14.34 11.38
N PHE A 71 -7.83 -13.93 10.11
CA PHE A 71 -6.79 -14.42 9.22
C PHE A 71 -5.39 -14.29 9.84
N LEU A 72 -5.07 -13.12 10.42
CA LEU A 72 -3.79 -12.91 11.09
C LEU A 72 -3.61 -13.86 12.28
N LYS A 73 -4.63 -14.02 13.14
CA LYS A 73 -4.58 -14.97 14.26
C LYS A 73 -4.37 -16.40 13.78
N GLU A 74 -5.05 -16.80 12.72
CA GLU A 74 -4.94 -18.12 12.14
C GLU A 74 -3.58 -18.37 11.49
N ARG A 75 -2.93 -17.38 10.89
CA ARG A 75 -1.66 -17.57 10.16
C ARG A 75 -0.43 -17.25 11.00
N ARG A 76 -0.59 -16.55 12.14
CA ARG A 76 0.51 -16.13 13.01
C ARG A 76 1.37 -17.32 13.43
N ALA A 77 2.68 -17.18 13.23
CA ALA A 77 3.70 -18.17 13.61
C ALA A 77 3.51 -19.59 13.01
N LYS A 78 2.67 -19.77 11.99
CA LYS A 78 2.49 -21.08 11.33
C LYS A 78 3.55 -21.39 10.27
N VAL A 79 4.22 -20.35 9.76
CA VAL A 79 5.20 -20.49 8.68
C VAL A 79 6.55 -19.98 9.16
N LYS A 80 7.61 -20.76 8.88
CA LYS A 80 8.98 -20.42 9.24
C LYS A 80 9.61 -19.37 8.32
N ASN A 81 9.32 -19.47 7.02
CA ASN A 81 9.94 -18.65 5.98
C ASN A 81 8.85 -17.99 5.12
N ALA A 82 9.00 -16.69 4.87
CA ALA A 82 8.20 -15.96 3.90
C ALA A 82 9.11 -15.32 2.85
N ILE A 83 8.66 -15.28 1.60
CA ILE A 83 9.31 -14.57 0.50
C ILE A 83 8.37 -13.46 0.05
N ILE A 84 8.85 -12.23 0.07
CA ILE A 84 8.12 -11.07 -0.44
C ILE A 84 8.66 -10.74 -1.83
N VAL A 85 7.77 -10.75 -2.82
CA VAL A 85 8.11 -10.56 -4.23
C VAL A 85 7.54 -9.23 -4.71
N SER A 86 8.42 -8.32 -5.14
CA SER A 86 8.10 -7.02 -5.70
C SER A 86 8.65 -6.87 -7.12
N THR A 87 8.22 -5.83 -7.85
CA THR A 87 8.53 -5.59 -9.28
C THR A 87 9.90 -4.98 -9.57
N GLY A 88 10.86 -5.15 -8.67
CA GLY A 88 12.22 -4.67 -8.93
C GLY A 88 12.83 -5.31 -10.19
N PRO A 89 13.72 -4.61 -10.93
CA PRO A 89 14.38 -5.13 -12.13
C PRO A 89 15.23 -6.39 -11.87
N SER A 90 15.59 -6.64 -10.62
CA SER A 90 16.28 -7.86 -10.18
C SER A 90 15.39 -9.10 -10.18
N LEU A 91 14.05 -8.96 -10.17
CA LEU A 91 13.10 -10.07 -10.06
C LEU A 91 13.37 -11.14 -11.13
N ILE A 92 13.53 -10.72 -12.39
CA ILE A 92 13.73 -11.63 -13.54
C ILE A 92 14.92 -12.57 -13.30
N LYS A 93 16.01 -12.05 -12.72
CA LYS A 93 17.22 -12.83 -12.42
C LYS A 93 16.97 -13.88 -11.33
N GLN A 94 16.02 -13.63 -10.43
CA GLN A 94 15.71 -14.48 -9.28
C GLN A 94 14.60 -15.49 -9.55
N LEU A 95 13.85 -15.38 -10.65
CA LEU A 95 12.74 -16.29 -10.98
C LEU A 95 13.14 -17.78 -10.97
N PRO A 96 14.30 -18.21 -11.53
CA PRO A 96 14.70 -19.62 -11.46
C PRO A 96 14.92 -20.11 -10.03
N LEU A 97 15.52 -19.26 -9.17
CA LEU A 97 15.77 -19.58 -7.77
C LEU A 97 14.47 -19.61 -6.97
N LEU A 98 13.59 -18.64 -7.21
CA LEU A 98 12.28 -18.54 -6.59
C LEU A 98 11.44 -19.78 -6.91
N LYS A 99 11.42 -20.21 -8.18
CA LYS A 99 10.70 -21.43 -8.61
C LYS A 99 11.23 -22.68 -7.91
N LYS A 100 12.55 -22.78 -7.69
CA LYS A 100 13.18 -23.92 -6.98
C LYS A 100 12.78 -24.00 -5.50
N TYR A 101 12.50 -22.86 -4.87
CA TYR A 101 12.23 -22.79 -3.42
C TYR A 101 10.80 -22.37 -3.07
N ALA A 102 9.92 -22.21 -4.05
CA ALA A 102 8.54 -21.76 -3.85
C ALA A 102 7.76 -22.65 -2.89
N ASN A 103 8.04 -23.96 -2.86
CA ASN A 103 7.39 -24.90 -1.95
C ASN A 103 7.95 -24.92 -0.52
N LYS A 104 8.97 -24.10 -0.20
CA LYS A 104 9.63 -24.06 1.12
C LYS A 104 9.32 -22.81 1.94
N ALA A 105 8.55 -21.88 1.38
CA ALA A 105 8.23 -20.62 1.99
C ALA A 105 6.86 -20.15 1.49
N THR A 106 6.17 -19.38 2.31
CA THR A 106 4.97 -18.68 1.87
C THR A 106 5.35 -17.46 1.03
N ILE A 107 4.72 -17.30 -0.12
CA ILE A 107 5.02 -16.22 -1.06
C ILE A 107 3.95 -15.14 -0.97
N PHE A 108 4.39 -13.93 -0.58
CA PHE A 108 3.62 -12.70 -0.70
C PHE A 108 4.07 -11.97 -1.95
N CYS A 109 3.13 -11.56 -2.78
CA CYS A 109 3.38 -10.92 -4.05
C CYS A 109 2.73 -9.54 -4.08
N ALA A 110 3.48 -8.50 -4.46
CA ALA A 110 2.88 -7.22 -4.79
C ALA A 110 2.08 -7.34 -6.09
N ASP A 111 0.97 -6.60 -6.19
CA ASP A 111 0.07 -6.49 -7.35
C ASP A 111 0.77 -6.54 -8.72
N SER A 112 1.78 -5.72 -8.93
CA SER A 112 2.47 -5.61 -10.21
C SER A 112 3.40 -6.81 -10.50
N ALA A 113 3.84 -7.55 -9.47
CA ALA A 113 4.70 -8.72 -9.63
C ALA A 113 3.90 -9.99 -9.94
N TYR A 114 2.59 -9.97 -9.67
CA TYR A 114 1.69 -11.10 -9.86
C TYR A 114 1.67 -11.60 -11.30
N VAL A 115 1.54 -10.69 -12.28
CA VAL A 115 1.56 -11.05 -13.71
C VAL A 115 2.89 -11.68 -14.12
N ILE A 116 4.00 -11.21 -13.54
CA ILE A 116 5.34 -11.77 -13.81
C ILE A 116 5.42 -13.18 -13.23
N LEU A 117 5.00 -13.40 -11.99
CA LEU A 117 5.00 -14.74 -11.38
C LEU A 117 4.11 -15.72 -12.13
N GLY A 118 2.92 -15.30 -12.57
CA GLY A 118 2.01 -16.11 -13.38
C GLY A 118 2.64 -16.58 -14.69
N LYS A 119 3.29 -15.67 -15.44
CA LYS A 119 3.98 -16.01 -16.69
C LYS A 119 5.12 -17.02 -16.53
N TYR A 120 5.73 -17.11 -15.35
CA TYR A 120 6.81 -18.06 -15.06
C TYR A 120 6.33 -19.32 -14.31
N GLY A 121 5.03 -19.42 -14.04
CA GLY A 121 4.40 -20.54 -13.36
C GLY A 121 4.86 -20.66 -11.90
N ILE A 122 5.00 -19.53 -11.20
CA ILE A 122 5.31 -19.46 -9.77
C ILE A 122 4.06 -18.99 -9.05
N LYS A 123 3.36 -19.90 -8.35
CA LYS A 123 2.10 -19.56 -7.67
C LYS A 123 2.39 -18.83 -6.34
N PRO A 124 1.95 -17.58 -6.14
CA PRO A 124 2.00 -16.95 -4.83
C PRO A 124 0.89 -17.48 -3.92
N ASP A 125 1.09 -17.42 -2.60
CA ASP A 125 0.01 -17.71 -1.63
C ASP A 125 -0.88 -16.48 -1.42
N TYR A 126 -0.27 -15.30 -1.41
CA TYR A 126 -0.93 -14.02 -1.18
C TYR A 126 -0.55 -13.00 -2.24
N VAL A 127 -1.53 -12.26 -2.75
CA VAL A 127 -1.31 -11.09 -3.62
C VAL A 127 -1.85 -9.85 -2.91
N CYS A 128 -1.01 -8.85 -2.72
CA CYS A 128 -1.36 -7.62 -2.02
C CYS A 128 -1.54 -6.46 -3.02
N MET A 129 -2.57 -5.62 -2.81
CA MET A 129 -2.80 -4.41 -3.58
C MET A 129 -3.22 -3.27 -2.65
N LEU A 130 -2.58 -2.12 -2.77
CA LEU A 130 -2.92 -0.92 -1.98
C LEU A 130 -3.48 0.23 -2.82
N GLU A 131 -3.19 0.22 -4.12
CA GLU A 131 -3.47 1.34 -5.00
C GLU A 131 -4.96 1.43 -5.37
N ARG A 132 -5.41 2.66 -5.56
CA ARG A 132 -6.80 2.98 -5.96
C ARG A 132 -6.94 3.33 -7.45
N ASP A 133 -5.82 3.35 -8.16
CA ASP A 133 -5.72 3.79 -9.55
C ASP A 133 -6.18 2.68 -10.52
N ASP A 134 -6.79 3.08 -11.63
CA ASP A 134 -7.31 2.18 -12.67
C ASP A 134 -6.18 1.46 -13.42
N ILE A 135 -5.00 2.08 -13.53
CA ILE A 135 -3.84 1.50 -14.19
C ILE A 135 -3.43 0.18 -13.53
N VAL A 136 -3.49 0.11 -12.20
CA VAL A 136 -3.10 -1.08 -11.43
C VAL A 136 -4.18 -2.17 -11.48
N SER A 137 -5.43 -1.82 -11.80
CA SER A 137 -6.50 -2.81 -11.99
C SER A 137 -6.17 -3.79 -13.11
N LYS A 138 -5.47 -3.32 -14.15
CA LYS A 138 -5.03 -4.13 -15.31
C LYS A 138 -4.07 -5.25 -14.94
N CYS A 139 -3.40 -5.20 -13.78
CA CYS A 139 -2.61 -6.33 -13.30
C CYS A 139 -3.48 -7.57 -13.02
N PHE A 140 -4.79 -7.39 -12.79
CA PHE A 140 -5.73 -8.47 -12.50
C PHE A 140 -6.51 -8.93 -13.74
N ASP A 141 -6.44 -8.19 -14.84
CA ASP A 141 -6.96 -8.56 -16.16
C ASP A 141 -6.04 -9.60 -16.84
N ASN A 142 -6.19 -10.85 -16.41
CA ASN A 142 -5.48 -12.00 -16.94
C ASN A 142 -6.38 -13.21 -16.90
N ASP A 143 -6.09 -14.18 -17.76
CA ASP A 143 -6.85 -15.44 -17.86
C ASP A 143 -5.97 -16.61 -17.43
N PHE A 144 -5.41 -16.52 -16.22
CA PHE A 144 -4.53 -17.57 -15.68
C PHE A 144 -5.28 -18.84 -15.22
N GLY A 145 -6.62 -18.83 -15.27
CA GLY A 145 -7.46 -20.00 -14.99
C GLY A 145 -7.14 -20.69 -13.65
N ASP A 146 -6.83 -21.99 -13.71
CA ASP A 146 -6.53 -22.83 -12.53
C ASP A 146 -5.33 -22.35 -11.72
N PHE A 147 -4.43 -21.55 -12.29
CA PHE A 147 -3.32 -20.96 -11.54
C PHE A 147 -3.80 -20.07 -10.38
N ASN A 148 -4.96 -19.44 -10.53
CA ASN A 148 -5.53 -18.51 -9.54
C ASN A 148 -6.15 -19.23 -8.35
N LYS A 149 -6.33 -20.55 -8.43
CA LYS A 149 -6.88 -21.34 -7.32
C LYS A 149 -5.95 -21.32 -6.12
N ASP A 150 -6.56 -21.15 -4.95
CA ASP A 150 -5.92 -21.08 -3.63
C ASP A 150 -5.02 -19.85 -3.40
N ILE A 151 -5.03 -18.86 -4.30
CA ILE A 151 -4.39 -17.57 -4.05
C ILE A 151 -5.37 -16.69 -3.28
N LEU A 152 -4.96 -16.14 -2.14
CA LEU A 152 -5.73 -15.13 -1.43
C LEU A 152 -5.27 -13.72 -1.81
N PHE A 153 -6.18 -12.95 -2.41
CA PHE A 153 -5.96 -11.55 -2.74
C PHE A 153 -6.31 -10.66 -1.55
N ILE A 154 -5.32 -9.96 -0.99
CA ILE A 154 -5.48 -9.04 0.14
C ILE A 154 -5.45 -7.62 -0.41
N LEU A 155 -6.62 -7.02 -0.53
CA LEU A 155 -6.81 -5.74 -1.21
C LEU A 155 -7.13 -4.63 -0.20
N ALA A 156 -6.61 -3.42 -0.42
CA ALA A 156 -7.07 -2.26 0.33
C ALA A 156 -8.54 -1.94 0.00
N SER A 157 -9.32 -1.46 0.98
CA SER A 157 -10.74 -1.12 0.76
C SER A 157 -10.96 0.01 -0.26
N VAL A 158 -9.90 0.76 -0.59
CA VAL A 158 -9.90 1.88 -1.55
C VAL A 158 -9.69 1.46 -3.01
N VAL A 159 -9.50 0.16 -3.29
CA VAL A 159 -9.26 -0.32 -4.66
C VAL A 159 -10.39 0.07 -5.61
N HIS A 160 -10.04 0.26 -6.88
CA HIS A 160 -11.01 0.51 -7.94
C HIS A 160 -11.92 -0.71 -8.14
N LYS A 161 -13.21 -0.48 -8.44
CA LYS A 161 -14.23 -1.54 -8.57
C LYS A 161 -13.85 -2.63 -9.57
N GLU A 162 -13.14 -2.26 -10.64
CA GLU A 162 -12.72 -3.20 -11.69
C GLU A 162 -11.86 -4.33 -11.17
N VAL A 163 -11.04 -4.06 -10.13
CA VAL A 163 -10.24 -5.10 -9.48
C VAL A 163 -11.17 -6.21 -9.00
N LEU A 164 -12.25 -5.84 -8.31
CA LEU A 164 -13.22 -6.79 -7.78
C LEU A 164 -14.00 -7.47 -8.91
N ASP A 165 -14.33 -6.75 -9.97
CA ASP A 165 -14.99 -7.34 -11.14
C ASP A 165 -14.12 -8.43 -11.80
N PHE A 166 -12.80 -8.19 -11.93
CA PHE A 166 -11.85 -9.20 -12.44
C PHE A 166 -11.71 -10.40 -11.50
N LEU A 167 -11.64 -10.17 -10.18
CA LEU A 167 -11.53 -11.26 -9.21
C LEU A 167 -12.80 -12.10 -9.16
N GLU A 168 -13.99 -11.48 -9.17
CA GLU A 168 -15.28 -12.16 -9.08
C GLU A 168 -15.64 -12.92 -10.34
N LYS A 169 -15.27 -12.39 -11.53
CA LYS A 169 -15.45 -13.08 -12.82
C LYS A 169 -14.85 -14.49 -12.82
N ASP A 170 -13.68 -14.64 -12.19
CA ASP A 170 -12.93 -15.89 -12.14
C ASP A 170 -13.04 -16.61 -10.79
N GLN A 171 -13.96 -16.16 -9.92
CA GLN A 171 -14.16 -16.69 -8.56
C GLN A 171 -12.88 -16.75 -7.71
N ARG A 172 -12.00 -15.75 -7.85
CA ARG A 172 -10.75 -15.64 -7.08
C ARG A 172 -11.06 -15.27 -5.64
N THR A 173 -10.40 -15.92 -4.69
CA THR A 173 -10.61 -15.67 -3.26
C THR A 173 -9.95 -14.38 -2.83
N TYR A 174 -10.69 -13.45 -2.23
CA TYR A 174 -10.13 -12.19 -1.77
C TYR A 174 -10.65 -11.75 -0.41
N MET A 175 -9.96 -10.78 0.18
CA MET A 175 -10.43 -10.03 1.33
C MET A 175 -10.09 -8.54 1.17
N LEU A 176 -10.89 -7.70 1.81
CA LEU A 176 -10.73 -6.26 1.81
C LEU A 176 -10.28 -5.80 3.20
N VAL A 177 -9.26 -4.96 3.24
CA VAL A 177 -8.63 -4.45 4.47
C VAL A 177 -8.58 -2.94 4.40
N HIS A 178 -8.90 -2.23 5.47
CA HIS A 178 -8.89 -0.76 5.42
C HIS A 178 -7.48 -0.21 5.24
N ARG A 179 -7.37 0.97 4.63
CA ARG A 179 -6.16 1.79 4.80
C ARG A 179 -6.29 2.63 6.09
N PRO A 180 -5.20 2.98 6.77
CA PRO A 180 -5.22 3.83 7.98
C PRO A 180 -5.53 5.30 7.65
N LEU A 181 -6.63 5.55 6.95
CA LEU A 181 -7.15 6.87 6.59
C LEU A 181 -8.24 7.29 7.59
N ASN A 182 -8.37 8.60 7.84
CA ASN A 182 -9.31 9.15 8.82
C ASN A 182 -10.76 8.66 8.62
N PHE A 183 -11.21 8.55 7.37
CA PHE A 183 -12.55 8.06 7.05
C PHE A 183 -12.72 6.58 7.40
N ALA A 184 -11.79 5.71 7.01
CA ALA A 184 -11.88 4.30 7.34
C ALA A 184 -11.85 4.06 8.86
N ALA A 185 -11.02 4.83 9.59
CA ALA A 185 -10.97 4.78 11.04
C ALA A 185 -12.29 5.24 11.71
N SER A 186 -13.04 6.16 11.10
CA SER A 186 -14.32 6.63 11.66
C SER A 186 -15.45 5.60 11.55
N LEU A 187 -15.34 4.62 10.65
CA LEU A 187 -16.27 3.49 10.53
C LEU A 187 -16.21 2.54 11.73
N LYS A 188 -15.13 2.58 12.52
CA LYS A 188 -14.91 1.73 13.72
C LYS A 188 -14.91 0.21 13.44
N LEU A 189 -14.65 -0.20 12.20
CA LEU A 189 -14.57 -1.60 11.77
C LEU A 189 -13.16 -2.19 11.98
N ASN A 190 -12.66 -2.09 13.22
CA ASN A 190 -11.26 -2.42 13.55
C ASN A 190 -10.91 -3.90 13.36
N GLU A 191 -11.91 -4.79 13.37
CA GLU A 191 -11.75 -6.23 13.11
C GLU A 191 -11.34 -6.54 11.67
N TYR A 192 -11.75 -5.72 10.70
CA TYR A 192 -11.30 -5.80 9.31
C TYR A 192 -9.88 -5.25 9.12
N GLY A 193 -9.31 -4.64 10.17
CA GLY A 193 -7.90 -4.25 10.26
C GLY A 193 -7.45 -3.17 9.29
N TYR A 194 -6.15 -2.85 9.34
CA TYR A 194 -5.55 -1.77 8.57
C TYR A 194 -4.27 -2.24 7.87
N LEU A 195 -4.14 -1.93 6.57
CA LEU A 195 -3.03 -2.30 5.71
C LEU A 195 -2.41 -1.05 5.05
N GLY A 196 -1.09 -1.07 4.84
CA GLY A 196 -0.39 -0.07 4.04
C GLY A 196 -0.14 1.25 4.77
N VAL A 197 0.70 1.21 5.80
CA VAL A 197 1.25 2.42 6.46
C VAL A 197 2.38 3.04 5.61
N GLY A 198 3.03 2.25 4.75
CA GLY A 198 4.05 2.70 3.82
C GLY A 198 3.51 3.23 2.49
N HIS A 199 4.39 3.84 1.71
CA HIS A 199 4.06 4.42 0.40
C HIS A 199 4.01 3.39 -0.73
N SER A 200 4.41 2.14 -0.48
CA SER A 200 4.40 1.08 -1.49
C SER A 200 3.76 -0.20 -0.95
N VAL A 201 3.24 -1.02 -1.84
CA VAL A 201 2.67 -2.35 -1.56
C VAL A 201 3.69 -3.30 -0.91
N SER A 202 4.98 -3.05 -1.10
CA SER A 202 6.05 -3.88 -0.54
C SER A 202 6.36 -3.59 0.93
N ASN A 203 5.79 -2.53 1.51
CA ASN A 203 5.96 -2.14 2.92
C ASN A 203 4.96 -2.87 3.83
#